data_AF-A0A7W0VSA5-F1
#
_entry.id   AF-A0A7W0VSA5-F1
#
_cell.length_a   1.000
_cell.length_b   1.000
_cell.length_c   1.000
_cell.angle_alpha   90.00
_cell.angle_beta   90.00
_cell.angle_gamma   90.00
#
_symmetry.space_group_name_H-M   'P 1'
#
loop_
_entity.id
_entity.type
_entity.pdbx_description
1 polymer ?
#
loop_
_entity_poly.entity_id
_entity_poly.type
_entity_poly.pdbx_seq_one_letter_code
_entity_poly.pdbx_strand_id
1 'polypeptide(L)' 'VGPGWGYAVFGKVTEGMDAVDKIKAVKTGAMGPFAKDAPLTPVIINHVRRR' A
#
# COMPACT_ATOMS: atom_id res chain seq x y z
N VAL A 1 19.03 -3.10 23.87
CA VAL A 1 18.58 -3.35 22.48
C VAL A 1 17.47 -4.40 22.54
N GLY A 2 16.23 -4.02 22.23
CA GLY A 2 15.10 -4.96 22.25
C GLY A 2 15.19 -5.99 21.11
N PRO A 3 14.36 -7.04 21.10
CA PRO A 3 14.32 -8.00 19.99
C PRO A 3 13.91 -7.25 18.72
N GLY A 4 14.91 -6.85 17.94
CA GLY A 4 14.75 -5.86 16.88
C GLY A 4 14.24 -6.49 15.61
N TRP A 5 12.94 -6.76 15.53
CA TRP A 5 12.29 -7.05 14.26
C TRP A 5 12.30 -5.76 13.42
N GLY A 6 12.82 -5.86 12.20
CA GLY A 6 12.86 -4.76 11.24
C GLY A 6 12.15 -5.13 9.94
N TYR A 7 12.06 -4.18 9.03
CA TYR A 7 11.47 -4.38 7.70
C TYR A 7 12.57 -4.39 6.64
N ALA A 8 12.66 -5.47 5.87
CA ALA A 8 13.64 -5.59 4.79
C ALA A 8 13.19 -4.78 3.57
N VAL A 9 13.98 -3.76 3.20
CA VAL A 9 13.78 -3.00 1.96
C VAL A 9 14.41 -3.78 0.81
N PHE A 10 13.62 -4.12 -0.22
CA PHE A 10 14.08 -4.90 -1.38
C PHE A 10 13.89 -4.19 -2.73
N GLY A 11 13.40 -2.96 -2.72
CA GLY A 11 13.14 -2.20 -3.94
C GLY A 11 12.66 -0.79 -3.66
N LYS A 12 12.52 -0.01 -4.75
CA LYS A 12 11.97 1.35 -4.74
C LYS A 12 11.09 1.56 -5.96
N VAL A 13 10.13 2.45 -5.84
CA VAL A 13 9.34 2.93 -6.98
C VAL A 13 10.23 3.82 -7.83
N THR A 14 10.46 3.45 -9.10
CA THR A 14 11.26 4.27 -10.03
C THR A 14 10.41 5.24 -10.84
N GLU A 15 9.13 4.92 -11.04
CA GLU A 15 8.15 5.72 -11.80
C GLU A 15 6.75 5.57 -11.19
N GLY A 16 5.89 6.58 -11.35
CA GLY A 16 4.49 6.53 -10.88
C GLY A 16 4.28 6.86 -9.39
N MET A 17 5.17 7.64 -8.78
CA MET A 17 4.98 8.09 -7.39
C MET A 17 3.72 8.95 -7.20
N ASP A 18 3.28 9.68 -8.22
CA ASP A 18 2.03 10.43 -8.18
C ASP A 18 0.80 9.51 -8.04
N ALA A 19 0.85 8.30 -8.63
CA ALA A 19 -0.18 7.29 -8.44
C ALA A 19 -0.19 6.78 -6.98
N VAL A 20 1.00 6.56 -6.39
CA VAL A 20 1.13 6.20 -4.97
C VAL A 20 0.52 7.29 -4.08
N ASP A 21 0.82 8.57 -4.36
CA ASP A 21 0.30 9.70 -3.59
C ASP A 21 -1.24 9.82 -3.71
N LYS A 22 -1.80 9.58 -4.90
CA LYS A 22 -3.26 9.52 -5.09
C LYS A 22 -3.90 8.38 -4.32
N ILE A 23 -3.28 7.19 -4.32
CA ILE A 23 -3.76 6.02 -3.57
C ILE A 23 -3.76 6.31 -2.06
N LYS A 24 -2.73 6.98 -1.55
CA LYS A 24 -2.65 7.38 -0.12
C LYS A 24 -3.82 8.28 0.31
N ALA A 25 -4.36 9.10 -0.59
CA ALA A 25 -5.39 10.09 -0.29
C ALA A 25 -6.84 9.58 -0.43
N VAL A 26 -7.05 8.32 -0.83
CA VAL A 26 -8.41 7.78 -1.00
C VAL A 26 -9.14 7.70 0.33
N LYS A 27 -10.48 7.79 0.29
CA LYS A 27 -11.31 7.65 1.49
C LYS A 27 -11.17 6.25 2.07
N THR A 28 -10.86 6.18 3.36
CA THR A 28 -10.77 4.92 4.11
C THR A 28 -11.88 4.81 5.16
N GLY A 29 -12.11 3.60 5.64
CA GLY A 29 -13.00 3.32 6.75
C GLY A 29 -12.87 1.88 7.23
N ALA A 30 -13.81 1.46 8.09
CA ALA A 30 -13.88 0.09 8.57
C ALA A 30 -14.30 -0.85 7.43
N MET A 31 -13.52 -1.91 7.16
CA MET A 31 -13.86 -2.94 6.18
C MET A 31 -13.16 -4.26 6.49
N GLY A 32 -13.94 -5.35 6.54
CA GLY A 32 -13.43 -6.68 6.86
C GLY A 32 -12.70 -6.71 8.22
N PRO A 33 -11.45 -7.22 8.30
CA PRO A 33 -10.68 -7.25 9.54
C PRO A 33 -10.08 -5.88 9.94
N PHE A 34 -10.19 -4.87 9.08
CA PHE A 34 -9.56 -3.57 9.30
C PHE A 34 -10.54 -2.58 9.91
N ALA A 35 -10.14 -1.97 11.04
CA ALA A 35 -11.00 -1.10 11.81
C ALA A 35 -11.23 0.29 11.18
N LYS A 36 -10.29 0.83 10.39
CA LYS A 36 -10.38 2.22 9.91
C LYS A 36 -9.60 2.57 8.62
N ASP A 37 -8.52 1.85 8.31
CA ASP A 37 -7.58 2.25 7.26
C ASP A 37 -7.74 1.43 5.95
N ALA A 38 -8.91 0.80 5.75
CA ALA A 38 -9.20 0.11 4.49
C ALA A 38 -9.84 1.08 3.48
N PRO A 39 -9.39 1.14 2.23
CA PRO A 39 -10.02 1.95 1.18
C PRO A 39 -11.49 1.58 0.97
N LEU A 40 -12.40 2.55 1.03
CA LEU A 40 -13.84 2.30 0.84
C LEU A 40 -14.18 1.93 -0.61
N THR A 41 -13.39 2.43 -1.55
CA THR A 41 -13.41 2.00 -2.95
C THR A 41 -12.13 1.19 -3.21
N PRO A 42 -12.23 -0.07 -3.67
CA PRO A 42 -11.06 -0.91 -3.90
C PRO A 42 -10.08 -0.30 -4.92
N VAL A 43 -8.81 -0.26 -4.55
CA VAL A 43 -7.70 0.07 -5.47
C VAL A 43 -7.12 -1.24 -5.99
N ILE A 44 -7.44 -1.58 -7.24
CA ILE A 44 -7.15 -2.90 -7.82
C ILE A 44 -5.86 -2.86 -8.65
N ILE A 45 -4.93 -3.77 -8.37
CA ILE A 45 -3.80 -4.06 -9.26
C ILE A 45 -4.29 -5.00 -10.36
N ASN A 46 -4.47 -4.48 -11.57
CA ASN A 46 -5.06 -5.25 -12.67
C ASN A 46 -4.10 -6.29 -13.27
N HIS A 47 -2.82 -5.93 -13.44
CA HIS A 47 -1.80 -6.82 -14.02
C HIS A 47 -0.43 -6.55 -13.43
N VAL A 48 0.36 -7.62 -13.29
CA VAL A 48 1.78 -7.55 -12.97
C VAL A 48 2.53 -8.29 -14.08
N ARG A 49 3.59 -7.68 -14.62
CA ARG A 49 4.43 -8.28 -15.66
C ARG A 49 5.83 -8.51 -15.12
N ARG A 50 6.35 -9.72 -15.32
CA ARG A 50 7.78 -10.00 -15.16
C ARG A 50 8.48 -9.63 -16.48
N ARG A 51 9.64 -8.99 -16.39
CA ARG A 51 10.51 -8.80 -17.55
C ARG A 51 11.07 -10.14 -18.02
#